data_AF-A0A3E0WGZ5-F1
#
_entry.id   AF-A0A3E0WGZ5-F1
#
_cell.length_a   1.000
_cell.length_b   1.000
_cell.length_c   1.000
_cell.angle_alpha   90.00
_cell.angle_beta   90.00
_cell.angle_gamma   90.00
#
_symmetry.space_group_name_H-M   'P 1'
#
loop_
_entity.id
_entity.type
_entity.pdbx_description
1 polymer ?
#
loop_
_entity_poly.entity_id
_entity_poly.type
_entity_poly.pdbx_seq_one_letter_code
_entity_poly.pdbx_strand_id
1 'polypeptide(L)'
;MGVPVIAGRIDSSLPLREQALQSFQMRNEVKLQARTFMADRAAAEALPPPRTLQDVVRKAYQQGLRGDDVWNYVRGGATRSDPNVDAALGLTR
;
A
#
# COMPACT_ATOMS: atom_id res chain seq x y z
N MET A 1 0.82 -4.77 20.71
CA MET A 1 1.06 -5.75 19.62
C MET A 1 1.33 -4.98 18.35
N GLY A 2 2.55 -5.06 17.80
CA GLY A 2 2.88 -4.38 16.54
C GLY A 2 2.10 -5.00 15.39
N VAL A 3 1.47 -4.18 14.55
CA VAL A 3 0.85 -4.66 13.31
C VAL A 3 2.01 -5.20 12.44
N PRO A 4 2.03 -6.49 12.09
CA PRO A 4 3.04 -7.01 11.18
C PRO A 4 3.04 -6.20 9.90
N VAL A 5 4.22 -5.71 9.54
CA VAL A 5 4.43 -4.98 8.28
C VAL A 5 3.94 -5.87 7.14
N ILE A 6 3.21 -5.30 6.17
CA ILE A 6 2.62 -6.03 5.04
C ILE A 6 3.66 -6.96 4.38
N ALA A 7 4.92 -6.51 4.29
CA ALA A 7 6.04 -7.30 3.77
C ALA A 7 6.20 -8.69 4.41
N GLY A 8 5.98 -8.81 5.73
CA GLY A 8 6.10 -10.08 6.46
C GLY A 8 4.88 -11.01 6.33
N ARG A 9 3.85 -10.61 5.58
CA ARG A 9 2.61 -11.37 5.36
C ARG A 9 2.43 -11.82 3.91
N ILE A 10 3.36 -11.47 3.03
CA ILE A 10 3.31 -11.84 1.61
C ILE A 10 3.88 -13.25 1.47
N ASP A 11 3.20 -14.12 0.72
CA ASP A 11 3.77 -15.41 0.34
C ASP A 11 4.83 -15.24 -0.75
N SER A 12 6.10 -15.34 -0.35
CA SER A 12 7.24 -15.17 -1.26
C SER A 12 7.43 -16.30 -2.26
N SER A 13 6.73 -17.43 -2.12
CA SER A 13 6.80 -18.57 -3.05
C SER A 13 5.97 -18.35 -4.32
N LEU A 14 5.01 -17.42 -4.29
CA LEU A 14 4.15 -17.11 -5.42
C LEU A 14 4.88 -16.26 -6.48
N PRO A 15 4.41 -16.23 -7.74
CA PRO A 15 4.96 -15.33 -8.73
C PRO A 15 4.81 -13.83 -8.33
N LEU A 16 5.66 -12.99 -8.90
CA LEU A 16 5.78 -11.57 -8.52
C LEU A 16 4.45 -10.81 -8.62
N ARG A 17 3.63 -11.14 -9.62
CA ARG A 17 2.31 -10.54 -9.80
C ARG A 17 1.39 -10.88 -8.63
N GLU A 18 1.28 -12.13 -8.22
CA GLU A 18 0.47 -12.51 -7.05
C GLU A 18 0.98 -11.84 -5.77
N GLN A 19 2.30 -11.79 -5.56
CA GLN A 19 2.89 -11.08 -4.43
C GLN A 19 2.50 -9.58 -4.41
N ALA A 20 2.54 -8.92 -5.58
CA ALA A 20 2.14 -7.53 -5.73
C ALA A 20 0.63 -7.34 -5.46
N LEU A 21 -0.22 -8.26 -5.94
CA LEU A 21 -1.66 -8.22 -5.68
C LEU A 21 -1.99 -8.39 -4.20
N GLN A 22 -1.38 -9.38 -3.53
CA GLN A 22 -1.58 -9.60 -2.10
C GLN A 22 -1.21 -8.36 -1.29
N SER A 23 -0.01 -7.80 -1.54
CA SER A 23 0.44 -6.60 -0.82
C SER A 23 -0.48 -5.40 -1.07
N PHE A 24 -0.94 -5.21 -2.31
CA PHE A 24 -1.85 -4.13 -2.68
C PHE A 24 -3.21 -4.26 -1.99
N GLN A 25 -3.80 -5.47 -2.00
CA GLN A 25 -5.07 -5.76 -1.31
C GLN A 25 -4.95 -5.48 0.18
N MET A 26 -3.94 -6.05 0.84
CA MET A 26 -3.67 -5.81 2.26
C MET A 26 -3.51 -4.31 2.57
N ARG A 27 -2.79 -3.54 1.73
CA ARG A 27 -2.62 -2.10 1.97
C ARG A 27 -3.93 -1.33 1.87
N ASN A 28 -4.79 -1.70 0.93
CA ASN A 28 -6.10 -1.06 0.77
C ASN A 28 -7.06 -1.43 1.90
N GLU A 29 -7.08 -2.69 2.33
CA GLU A 29 -7.86 -3.14 3.50
C GLU A 29 -7.45 -2.37 4.76
N VAL A 30 -6.14 -2.27 5.03
CA VAL A 30 -5.63 -1.51 6.18
C VAL A 30 -6.04 -0.04 6.11
N LYS A 31 -6.02 0.59 4.92
CA LYS A 31 -6.48 1.99 4.76
C LYS A 31 -7.97 2.14 5.06
N LEU A 32 -8.80 1.20 4.64
CA LEU A 32 -10.24 1.23 4.88
C LEU A 32 -10.55 0.98 6.36
N GLN A 33 -9.92 -0.02 6.97
CA GLN A 33 -10.03 -0.29 8.41
C GLN A 33 -9.59 0.93 9.23
N ALA A 34 -8.46 1.55 8.89
CA ALA A 34 -8.00 2.76 9.56
C ALA A 34 -9.06 3.88 9.55
N ARG A 35 -9.75 4.09 8.41
CA ARG A 35 -10.87 5.06 8.34
C ARG A 35 -12.02 4.68 9.26
N THR A 36 -12.33 3.39 9.39
CA THR A 36 -13.39 2.97 10.33
C THR A 36 -13.04 3.28 11.78
N PHE A 37 -11.75 3.33 12.12
CA PHE A 37 -11.25 3.66 13.46
C PHE A 37 -11.03 5.16 13.70
N MET A 38 -11.15 6.01 12.68
CA MET A 38 -11.03 7.46 12.85
C MET A 38 -12.21 8.00 13.68
N ALA A 39 -11.89 8.67 14.78
CA ALA A 39 -12.87 9.32 15.64
C ALA A 39 -13.54 10.53 14.95
N ASP A 40 -12.77 11.29 14.18
CA ASP A 40 -13.31 12.35 13.31
C ASP A 40 -13.87 11.74 12.02
N ARG A 41 -15.19 11.60 11.97
CA ARG A 41 -15.92 11.02 10.84
C ARG A 41 -15.96 11.93 9.63
N ALA A 42 -16.05 13.24 9.82
CA ALA A 42 -16.06 14.20 8.72
C ALA A 42 -14.72 14.19 7.98
N ALA A 43 -13.60 14.14 8.73
CA ALA A 43 -12.28 13.97 8.14
C ALA A 43 -12.14 12.61 7.43
N ALA A 44 -12.67 11.53 8.00
CA ALA A 44 -12.60 10.20 7.38
C ALA A 44 -13.36 10.12 6.04
N GLU A 45 -14.53 10.77 5.96
CA GLU A 45 -15.37 10.83 4.76
C GLU A 45 -14.80 11.74 3.68
N ALA A 46 -14.10 12.81 4.07
CA ALA A 46 -13.42 13.71 3.14
C ALA A 46 -12.19 13.08 2.45
N LEU A 47 -11.66 11.95 2.96
CA LEU A 47 -10.50 11.29 2.38
C LEU A 47 -10.84 10.66 1.01
N PRO A 48 -10.04 10.92 -0.04
CA PRO A 48 -10.28 10.33 -1.35
C PRO A 48 -10.21 8.80 -1.28
N PRO A 49 -10.99 8.04 -2.06
CA PRO A 49 -10.96 6.59 -2.00
C PRO A 49 -9.55 6.03 -2.26
N PRO A 50 -9.19 4.85 -1.71
CA PRO A 50 -7.96 4.19 -2.07
C PRO A 50 -7.88 4.01 -3.59
N ARG A 51 -6.68 4.25 -4.16
CA ARG A 51 -6.44 4.03 -5.59
C ARG A 51 -6.76 2.58 -5.95
N THR A 52 -7.27 2.37 -7.15
CA THR A 52 -7.46 1.04 -7.72
C THR A 52 -6.13 0.48 -8.23
N LEU A 53 -6.06 -0.83 -8.45
CA LEU A 53 -4.88 -1.45 -9.06
C LEU A 53 -4.61 -0.84 -10.45
N GLN A 54 -5.67 -0.60 -11.22
CA GLN A 54 -5.57 -0.01 -12.55
C GLN A 54 -4.95 1.40 -12.50
N ASP A 55 -5.28 2.21 -11.50
CA ASP A 55 -4.68 3.55 -11.35
C ASP A 55 -3.18 3.48 -11.09
N VAL A 56 -2.75 2.53 -10.25
CA VAL A 56 -1.34 2.33 -9.91
C VAL A 56 -0.56 1.78 -11.11
N VAL A 57 -1.13 0.79 -11.81
CA VAL A 57 -0.55 0.20 -13.01
C VAL A 57 -0.46 1.24 -14.14
N ARG A 58 -1.52 2.03 -14.37
CA ARG A 58 -1.50 3.13 -15.34
C ARG A 58 -0.38 4.13 -15.04
N LYS A 59 -0.21 4.50 -13.76
CA LYS A 59 0.88 5.38 -13.34
C LYS A 59 2.26 4.76 -13.60
N ALA A 60 2.44 3.47 -13.34
CA ALA A 60 3.69 2.77 -13.65
C ALA A 60 4.01 2.82 -15.16
N TYR A 61 3.02 2.56 -16.01
CA TYR A 61 3.18 2.67 -17.46
C TYR A 61 3.52 4.08 -17.93
N GLN A 62 2.90 5.10 -17.33
CA GLN A 62 3.21 6.52 -17.58
C GLN A 62 4.63 6.91 -17.18
N GLN A 63 5.23 6.20 -16.22
CA GLN A 63 6.63 6.36 -15.82
C GLN A 63 7.61 5.56 -16.69
N GLY A 64 7.13 4.91 -17.74
CA GLY A 64 7.96 4.09 -18.63
C GLY A 64 8.19 2.65 -18.16
N LEU A 65 7.65 2.25 -17.01
CA LEU A 65 7.84 0.89 -16.48
C LEU A 65 7.08 -0.15 -17.30
N ARG A 66 7.66 -1.34 -17.48
CA ARG A 66 7.11 -2.44 -18.29
C ARG A 66 7.39 -3.79 -17.64
N GLY A 67 6.63 -4.82 -18.02
CA GLY A 67 6.82 -6.18 -17.52
C GLY A 67 6.82 -6.25 -15.99
N ASP A 68 7.84 -6.88 -15.44
CA ASP A 68 8.01 -7.08 -14.00
C ASP A 68 8.20 -5.78 -13.22
N ASP A 69 8.73 -4.72 -13.84
CA ASP A 69 8.92 -3.43 -13.18
C ASP A 69 7.60 -2.81 -12.71
N VAL A 70 6.51 -3.08 -13.44
CA VAL A 70 5.16 -2.65 -13.04
C VAL A 70 4.75 -3.33 -11.73
N TRP A 71 5.01 -4.63 -11.59
CA TRP A 71 4.64 -5.39 -10.40
C TRP A 71 5.55 -5.08 -9.22
N ASN A 72 6.84 -4.87 -9.46
CA ASN A 72 7.77 -4.34 -8.46
C ASN A 72 7.34 -2.97 -7.95
N TYR A 73 6.88 -2.08 -8.84
CA TYR A 73 6.36 -0.77 -8.45
C TYR A 73 5.08 -0.88 -7.60
N VAL A 74 4.14 -1.74 -7.96
CA VAL A 74 2.92 -1.99 -7.17
C VAL A 74 3.27 -2.54 -5.79
N ARG A 75 4.10 -3.59 -5.73
CA ARG A 75 4.53 -4.23 -4.47
C ARG A 75 5.27 -3.24 -3.57
N GLY A 76 6.26 -2.54 -4.12
CA GLY A 76 7.05 -1.55 -3.38
C GLY A 76 6.18 -0.42 -2.83
N GLY A 77 5.23 0.09 -3.61
CA GLY A 77 4.29 1.11 -3.15
C GLY A 77 3.36 0.63 -2.04
N ALA A 78 2.98 -0.65 -2.03
CA ALA A 78 2.12 -1.22 -1.01
C ALA A 78 2.85 -1.48 0.32
N THR A 79 4.10 -1.92 0.26
CA THR A 79 4.91 -2.30 1.43
C THR A 79 5.70 -1.16 2.06
N ARG A 80 6.00 -0.10 1.31
CA ARG A 80 6.78 1.04 1.81
C ARG A 80 6.00 1.88 2.83
N SER A 81 6.70 2.34 3.85
CA SER A 81 6.21 3.39 4.74
C SER A 81 6.46 4.79 4.20
N ASP A 82 5.76 5.76 4.76
CA ASP A 82 6.02 7.16 4.45
C ASP A 82 7.07 7.68 5.43
N PRO A 83 8.28 8.04 4.98
CA PRO A 83 9.36 8.44 5.87
C PRO A 83 9.04 9.74 6.61
N ASN A 84 8.23 10.64 6.02
CA ASN A 84 7.85 11.89 6.66
C ASN A 84 6.85 11.63 7.79
N VAL A 85 5.91 10.70 7.58
CA VAL A 85 4.96 10.28 8.63
C VAL A 85 5.69 9.54 9.74
N ASP A 86 6.61 8.64 9.39
CA ASP A 86 7.42 7.91 10.37
C ASP A 86 8.24 8.88 11.23
N ALA A 87 8.91 9.86 10.62
CA ALA A 87 9.65 10.90 11.34
C ALA A 87 8.75 11.76 12.24
N ALA A 88 7.58 12.18 11.75
CA ALA A 88 6.62 12.97 12.53
C ALA A 88 6.07 12.22 13.75
N LEU A 89 6.00 10.89 13.69
CA LEU A 89 5.54 10.02 14.78
C LEU A 89 6.68 9.43 15.62
N GLY A 90 7.94 9.79 15.34
CA GLY A 90 9.11 9.27 16.05
C GLY A 90 9.35 7.77 15.85
N LEU A 91 8.87 7.19 14.74
CA LEU A 91 9.01 5.77 14.46
C LEU A 91 10.36 5.50 13.79
N THR A 92 11.27 4.85 14.52
CA THR A 92 12.49 4.25 13.95
C THR A 92 12.23 2.79 13.61
N ARG A 93 12.56 2.36 12.39
CA ARG A 93 12.36 0.99 11.91
C ARG A 93 13.67 0.35 11.52
#